data_AF-A0A1X2H573-F1
#
_entry.id   AF-A0A1X2H573-F1
#
_cell.length_a   1.000
_cell.length_b   1.000
_cell.length_c   1.000
_cell.angle_alpha   90.00
_cell.angle_beta   90.00
_cell.angle_gamma   90.00
#
_symmetry.space_group_name_H-M   'P 1'
#
loop_
_entity.id
_entity.type
_entity.pdbx_description
1 polymer ?
#
loop_
_entity_poly.entity_id
_entity_poly.type
_entity_poly.pdbx_seq_one_letter_code
_entity_poly.pdbx_strand_id
1 'polypeptide(L)'
;MNASAVTMIRWLQGSENLFLVAFEDGSMMVFDKDKEDEPFHPGDATSVGKHYMSHRQLVLDNKPVFQVTKPSARVSVKCNPVSHWKISDKSIAAFAFSPDCQHVAVVGYDGLLRVINFVQESLHDIYQAYYGGLTCVAWSPDGRYILTGGEDDLVTIWAFREQRIIARCQGHSSWVTGVAFDAWRSDDKVYRFASVGEDCKLVLWDFSVNTLHRPKARANTRHRGASVSSHSAPTHLLNAPTIHAVAPKTQVAFLQPTMVKTVHADPCVGVYFREEAIITTDRRGRVSLWQRPQRSQQR
;
A
#
# COMPACT_ATOMS: atom_id res chain seq x y z
N MET A 1 13.40 23.67 -0.60
CA MET A 1 12.20 22.88 -0.26
C MET A 1 11.43 22.57 -1.54
N ASN A 2 10.77 21.40 -1.63
CA ASN A 2 9.93 21.03 -2.78
C ASN A 2 8.73 22.00 -2.87
N ALA A 3 8.48 22.56 -4.06
CA ALA A 3 7.38 23.51 -4.29
C ALA A 3 6.04 22.83 -4.62
N SER A 4 6.05 21.52 -4.88
CA SER A 4 4.84 20.73 -5.14
C SER A 4 3.99 20.57 -3.88
N ALA A 5 2.67 20.45 -4.03
CA ALA A 5 1.77 20.26 -2.90
C ALA A 5 2.05 18.92 -2.19
N VAL A 6 1.99 18.96 -0.86
CA VAL A 6 2.08 17.75 -0.04
C VAL A 6 0.76 17.00 -0.11
N THR A 7 0.82 15.71 -0.42
CA THR A 7 -0.36 14.84 -0.54
C THR A 7 -0.58 14.02 0.72
N MET A 8 0.49 13.62 1.41
CA MET A 8 0.41 12.84 2.65
C MET A 8 1.65 13.02 3.52
N ILE A 9 1.44 13.03 4.84
CA ILE A 9 2.50 13.03 5.85
C ILE A 9 2.22 11.90 6.86
N ARG A 10 3.26 11.14 7.23
CA ARG A 10 3.20 10.15 8.31
C ARG A 10 4.51 10.11 9.07
N TRP A 11 4.41 10.04 10.39
CA TRP A 11 5.51 9.64 11.25
C TRP A 11 5.91 8.19 10.97
N LEU A 12 7.21 7.92 10.98
CA LEU A 12 7.72 6.55 10.93
C LEU A 12 7.37 5.86 12.24
N GLN A 13 6.63 4.75 12.17
CA GLN A 13 6.30 3.98 13.36
C GLN A 13 7.58 3.50 14.06
N GLY A 14 7.63 3.66 15.38
CA GLY A 14 8.82 3.32 16.19
C GLY A 14 9.95 4.35 16.14
N SER A 15 9.84 5.42 15.37
CA SER A 15 10.77 6.56 15.42
C SER A 15 10.12 7.76 16.09
N GLU A 16 10.85 8.42 16.97
CA GLU A 16 10.40 9.67 17.59
C GLU A 16 10.65 10.90 16.71
N ASN A 17 11.56 10.76 15.73
CA ASN A 17 12.12 11.89 15.01
C ASN A 17 11.78 11.92 13.52
N LEU A 18 11.65 10.75 12.90
CA LEU A 18 11.54 10.65 11.45
C LEU A 18 10.08 10.68 10.99
N PHE A 19 9.82 11.46 9.96
CA PHE A 19 8.56 11.44 9.24
C PHE A 19 8.80 11.46 7.72
N LEU A 20 7.87 10.85 7.00
CA LEU A 20 7.88 10.75 5.54
C LEU A 20 6.78 11.64 4.96
N VAL A 21 7.12 12.34 3.88
CA VAL A 21 6.24 13.27 3.17
C VAL A 21 6.15 12.85 1.71
N ALA A 22 4.94 12.80 1.16
CA ALA A 22 4.66 12.54 -0.25
C ALA A 22 4.14 13.80 -0.95
N PHE A 23 4.42 13.92 -2.24
CA PHE A 23 4.15 15.12 -3.03
C PHE A 23 3.42 14.83 -4.35
N GLU A 24 2.74 15.84 -4.89
CA GLU A 24 2.05 15.77 -6.18
C GLU A 24 2.99 15.60 -7.38
N ASP A 25 4.28 15.93 -7.25
CA ASP A 25 5.24 15.75 -8.33
C ASP A 25 5.75 14.30 -8.44
N GLY A 26 5.30 13.39 -7.56
CA GLY A 26 5.77 12.00 -7.54
C GLY A 26 7.08 11.79 -6.77
N SER A 27 7.49 12.80 -5.99
CA SER A 27 8.58 12.69 -5.03
C SER A 27 8.07 12.28 -3.64
N MET A 28 8.96 11.70 -2.85
CA MET A 28 8.82 11.57 -1.40
C MET A 28 10.10 12.05 -0.72
N MET A 29 9.98 12.54 0.51
CA MET A 29 11.13 13.01 1.30
C MET A 29 11.01 12.55 2.74
N VAL A 30 12.14 12.11 3.30
CA VAL A 30 12.30 11.79 4.72
C VAL A 30 12.84 13.02 5.43
N PHE A 31 12.20 13.39 6.53
CA PHE A 31 12.60 14.50 7.39
C PHE A 31 12.88 14.00 8.80
N ASP A 32 13.76 14.72 9.49
CA ASP A 32 14.01 14.58 10.91
C ASP A 32 13.55 15.86 11.60
N LYS A 33 12.67 15.73 12.61
CA LYS A 33 12.08 16.88 13.32
C LYS A 33 13.13 17.75 14.04
N ASP A 34 14.30 17.20 14.34
CA ASP A 34 15.36 17.88 15.08
C ASP A 34 16.40 18.54 14.15
N LYS A 35 16.23 18.43 12.83
CA LYS A 35 17.11 19.03 11.81
C LYS A 35 16.54 20.32 11.22
N GLU A 36 17.42 21.20 10.77
CA GLU A 36 17.06 22.46 10.14
C GLU A 36 16.70 22.27 8.66
N ASP A 37 15.74 23.04 8.15
CA ASP A 37 15.31 22.93 6.75
C ASP A 37 16.19 23.78 5.83
N GLU A 38 16.85 23.14 4.88
CA GLU A 38 17.68 23.82 3.87
C GLU A 38 17.08 23.72 2.46
N PRO A 39 17.44 24.63 1.54
CA PRO A 39 17.13 24.48 0.13
C PRO A 39 17.77 23.21 -0.45
N PHE A 40 16.94 22.20 -0.71
CA PHE A 40 17.37 20.98 -1.38
C PHE A 40 17.04 21.00 -2.88
N HIS A 41 18.07 20.86 -3.71
CA HIS A 41 17.94 20.60 -5.15
C HIS A 41 18.50 19.20 -5.45
N PRO A 42 17.71 18.28 -6.02
CA PRO A 42 18.18 16.94 -6.33
C PRO A 42 19.43 16.90 -7.23
N GLY A 43 19.67 17.95 -8.03
CA GLY A 43 20.82 18.06 -8.94
C GLY A 43 22.15 18.41 -8.25
N ASP A 44 22.12 19.02 -7.07
CA ASP A 44 23.33 19.48 -6.34
C ASP A 44 23.85 18.41 -5.35
N ALA A 45 23.09 17.35 -5.18
CA ALA A 45 23.37 16.29 -4.24
C ALA A 45 24.35 15.26 -4.82
N THR A 46 25.21 14.71 -3.97
CA THR A 46 25.85 13.42 -4.28
C THR A 46 24.73 12.42 -4.43
N SER A 47 24.48 11.94 -5.63
CA SER A 47 23.66 10.76 -5.86
C SER A 47 24.32 9.62 -5.08
N VAL A 48 23.86 9.39 -3.84
CA VAL A 48 24.22 8.20 -3.05
C VAL A 48 23.45 7.00 -3.60
N GLY A 49 23.28 6.93 -4.93
CA GLY A 49 23.46 5.68 -5.62
C GLY A 49 24.94 5.35 -5.57
N LYS A 50 25.44 4.92 -4.39
CA LYS A 50 26.54 3.94 -4.40
C LYS A 50 26.14 2.94 -5.46
N HIS A 51 27.02 2.71 -6.43
CA HIS A 51 26.92 1.64 -7.40
C HIS A 51 26.48 0.33 -6.74
N TYR A 52 25.17 0.10 -6.57
CA TYR A 52 24.58 -1.22 -6.71
C TYR A 52 24.50 -1.47 -8.22
N MET A 53 25.68 -1.49 -8.85
CA MET A 53 25.90 -1.96 -10.22
C MET A 53 25.73 -3.49 -10.34
N SER A 54 24.87 -4.09 -9.50
CA SER A 54 24.53 -5.51 -9.62
C SER A 54 23.08 -5.77 -10.00
N HIS A 55 22.17 -4.80 -9.88
CA HIS A 55 20.78 -4.98 -10.33
C HIS A 55 20.40 -3.85 -11.29
N ARG A 56 20.27 -4.24 -12.57
CA ARG A 56 19.72 -3.47 -13.69
C ARG A 56 18.72 -2.43 -13.17
N GLN A 57 19.03 -1.14 -13.31
CA GLN A 57 18.10 -0.06 -12.97
C GLN A 57 16.76 -0.41 -13.59
N LEU A 58 15.75 -0.66 -12.76
CA LEU A 58 14.44 -1.00 -13.27
C LEU A 58 13.92 0.21 -14.00
N VAL A 59 13.64 0.00 -15.27
CA VAL A 59 13.18 1.01 -16.19
C VAL A 59 11.81 0.58 -16.66
N LEU A 60 10.84 1.46 -16.46
CA LEU A 60 9.49 1.34 -17.02
C LEU A 60 9.33 2.52 -17.98
N ASP A 61 8.98 2.24 -19.23
CA ASP A 61 8.87 3.24 -20.31
C ASP A 61 10.11 4.13 -20.47
N ASN A 62 11.30 3.52 -20.48
CA ASN A 62 12.60 4.20 -20.60
C ASN A 62 12.94 5.20 -19.46
N LYS A 63 12.19 5.18 -18.35
CA LYS A 63 12.49 5.97 -17.15
C LYS A 63 12.79 5.10 -15.92
N PRO A 64 13.69 5.52 -15.03
CA PRO A 64 13.96 4.80 -13.81
C PRO A 64 12.76 4.88 -12.86
N VAL A 65 12.37 3.73 -12.31
CA VAL A 65 11.15 3.62 -11.48
C VAL A 65 11.37 4.07 -10.04
N PHE A 66 12.64 4.19 -9.62
CA PHE A 66 13.01 4.64 -8.28
C PHE A 66 14.42 5.23 -8.28
N GLN A 67 14.55 6.47 -7.82
CA GLN A 67 15.83 7.14 -7.63
C GLN A 67 15.91 7.72 -6.23
N VAL A 68 17.07 7.58 -5.59
CA VAL A 68 17.34 8.09 -4.24
C VAL A 68 18.47 9.11 -4.30
N THR A 69 18.22 10.25 -3.69
CA THR A 69 19.15 11.37 -3.62
C THR A 69 19.26 11.84 -2.18
N LYS A 70 20.49 12.05 -1.69
CA LYS A 70 20.75 12.51 -0.31
C LYS A 70 21.60 13.76 -0.32
N PRO A 71 21.42 14.68 0.64
CA PRO A 71 22.36 15.77 0.82
C PRO A 71 23.78 15.23 1.02
N SER A 72 24.78 16.03 0.65
CA SER A 72 26.18 15.66 0.87
C SER A 72 26.42 15.34 2.35
N ALA A 73 27.37 14.44 2.63
CA ALA A 73 27.66 14.01 4.01
C ALA A 73 28.00 15.16 4.98
N ARG A 74 28.51 16.29 4.47
CA ARG A 74 28.82 17.47 5.29
C ARG A 74 27.55 18.21 5.76
N VAL A 75 26.50 18.17 4.95
CA VAL A 75 25.24 18.90 5.18
C VAL A 75 24.17 17.99 5.81
N SER A 76 24.16 16.70 5.46
CA SER A 76 23.13 15.73 5.87
C SER A 76 23.04 15.49 7.38
N VAL A 77 24.08 15.84 8.15
CA VAL A 77 24.10 15.67 9.61
C VAL A 77 23.15 16.67 10.29
N LYS A 78 22.99 17.88 9.75
CA LYS A 78 22.24 18.97 10.39
C LYS A 78 20.98 19.37 9.66
N CYS A 79 20.86 19.02 8.38
CA CYS A 79 19.85 19.61 7.52
C CYS A 79 18.90 18.57 6.93
N ASN A 80 17.66 18.99 6.72
CA ASN A 80 16.64 18.31 5.95
C ASN A 80 16.73 18.65 4.44
N PRO A 81 16.24 17.77 3.56
CA PRO A 81 15.67 16.46 3.84
C PRO A 81 16.77 15.42 4.12
N VAL A 82 16.49 14.42 4.96
CA VAL A 82 17.37 13.27 5.22
C VAL A 82 17.60 12.45 3.95
N SER A 83 16.52 12.26 3.17
CA SER A 83 16.55 11.55 1.89
C SER A 83 15.44 12.07 0.99
N HIS A 84 15.69 12.10 -0.31
CA HIS A 84 14.71 12.38 -1.36
C HIS A 84 14.59 11.17 -2.27
N TRP A 85 13.35 10.78 -2.55
CA TRP A 85 13.02 9.65 -3.41
C TRP A 85 12.19 10.16 -4.59
N LYS A 86 12.69 9.99 -5.81
CA LYS A 86 11.90 10.20 -7.03
C LYS A 86 11.34 8.86 -7.50
N ILE A 87 10.01 8.75 -7.47
CA ILE A 87 9.30 7.48 -7.67
C ILE A 87 8.43 7.53 -8.92
N SER A 88 7.83 8.68 -9.21
CA SER A 88 6.93 8.88 -10.34
C SER A 88 7.04 10.30 -10.91
N ASP A 89 6.48 10.50 -12.10
CA ASP A 89 6.15 11.82 -12.66
C ASP A 89 4.67 12.21 -12.44
N LYS A 90 3.90 11.34 -11.77
CA LYS A 90 2.52 11.57 -11.32
C LYS A 90 2.46 11.74 -9.81
N SER A 91 1.37 12.35 -9.35
CA SER A 91 1.10 12.56 -7.93
C SER A 91 1.05 11.25 -7.14
N ILE A 92 1.71 11.25 -5.98
CA ILE A 92 1.61 10.16 -5.00
C ILE A 92 0.34 10.39 -4.19
N ALA A 93 -0.62 9.48 -4.28
CA ALA A 93 -1.91 9.64 -3.62
C ALA A 93 -1.86 9.23 -2.15
N ALA A 94 -1.18 8.12 -1.83
CA ALA A 94 -1.10 7.61 -0.47
C ALA A 94 0.12 6.71 -0.25
N PHE A 95 0.51 6.56 1.00
CA PHE A 95 1.46 5.54 1.43
C PHE A 95 1.13 5.01 2.83
N ALA A 96 1.60 3.79 3.12
CA ALA A 96 1.45 3.15 4.42
C ALA A 96 2.70 2.34 4.78
N PHE A 97 3.16 2.48 6.02
CA PHE A 97 4.22 1.63 6.57
C PHE A 97 3.67 0.24 6.90
N SER A 98 4.50 -0.77 6.67
CA SER A 98 4.24 -2.13 7.18
C SER A 98 4.30 -2.14 8.71
N PRO A 99 3.59 -3.06 9.39
CA PRO A 99 3.59 -3.14 10.86
C PRO A 99 4.99 -3.41 11.47
N ASP A 100 5.89 -4.03 10.71
CA ASP A 100 7.28 -4.27 11.11
C ASP A 100 8.19 -3.03 10.92
N CYS A 101 7.65 -1.93 10.38
CA CYS A 101 8.35 -0.69 10.09
C CYS A 101 9.54 -0.83 9.10
N GLN A 102 9.64 -1.94 8.38
CA GLN A 102 10.74 -2.19 7.43
C GLN A 102 10.38 -1.78 6.00
N HIS A 103 9.10 -1.76 5.66
CA HIS A 103 8.62 -1.48 4.30
C HIS A 103 7.62 -0.34 4.28
N VAL A 104 7.51 0.30 3.12
CA VAL A 104 6.46 1.27 2.81
C VAL A 104 5.80 0.88 1.50
N ALA A 105 4.47 0.78 1.53
CA ALA A 105 3.65 0.63 0.34
C ALA A 105 3.23 2.02 -0.14
N VAL A 106 3.46 2.32 -1.41
CA VAL A 106 3.24 3.63 -2.02
C VAL A 106 2.36 3.46 -3.26
N VAL A 107 1.34 4.30 -3.39
CA VAL A 107 0.42 4.32 -4.54
C VAL A 107 0.27 5.73 -5.09
N GLY A 108 0.01 5.83 -6.39
CA GLY A 108 -0.21 7.12 -7.06
C GLY A 108 -1.00 7.03 -8.35
N TYR A 109 -1.15 8.17 -9.00
CA TYR A 109 -1.93 8.33 -10.22
C TYR A 109 -1.24 7.79 -11.49
N ASP A 110 -0.07 7.16 -11.34
CA ASP A 110 0.54 6.33 -12.38
C ASP A 110 0.00 4.89 -12.39
N GLY A 111 -0.89 4.55 -11.46
CA GLY A 111 -1.53 3.24 -11.38
C GLY A 111 -0.63 2.14 -10.83
N LEU A 112 0.47 2.50 -10.16
CA LEU A 112 1.43 1.54 -9.63
C LEU A 112 1.39 1.51 -8.10
N LEU A 113 1.32 0.30 -7.55
CA LEU A 113 1.68 0.01 -6.16
C LEU A 113 3.16 -0.34 -6.13
N ARG A 114 3.93 0.40 -5.33
CA ARG A 114 5.35 0.12 -5.08
C ARG A 114 5.55 -0.26 -3.63
N VAL A 115 6.25 -1.36 -3.38
CA VAL A 115 6.72 -1.71 -2.04
C VAL A 115 8.20 -1.38 -1.98
N ILE A 116 8.59 -0.52 -1.04
CA ILE A 116 9.96 -0.03 -0.87
C ILE A 116 10.45 -0.50 0.49
N ASN A 117 11.65 -1.07 0.55
CA ASN A 117 12.35 -1.29 1.81
C ASN A 117 12.82 0.07 2.34
N PHE A 118 12.24 0.51 3.45
CA PHE A 118 12.49 1.82 4.03
C PHE A 118 13.93 1.94 4.56
N VAL A 119 14.45 0.88 5.19
CA VAL A 119 15.77 0.88 5.84
C VAL A 119 16.89 0.91 4.80
N GLN A 120 16.74 0.13 3.73
CA GLN A 120 17.72 0.04 2.64
C GLN A 120 17.52 1.12 1.58
N GLU A 121 16.38 1.81 1.60
CA GLU A 121 15.94 2.73 0.56
C GLU A 121 16.07 2.10 -0.83
N SER A 122 15.48 0.92 -0.96
CA SER A 122 15.50 0.12 -2.18
C SER A 122 14.10 -0.34 -2.54
N LEU A 123 13.80 -0.36 -3.84
CA LEU A 123 12.54 -0.89 -4.34
C LEU A 123 12.51 -2.41 -4.16
N HIS A 124 11.39 -2.95 -3.67
CA HIS A 124 11.17 -4.39 -3.48
C HIS A 124 10.25 -4.98 -4.56
N ASP A 125 9.08 -4.40 -4.76
CA ASP A 125 8.13 -4.85 -5.81
C ASP A 125 7.39 -3.67 -6.45
N ILE A 126 6.97 -3.86 -7.69
CA ILE A 126 6.03 -2.99 -8.41
C ILE A 126 4.86 -3.82 -8.90
N TYR A 127 3.64 -3.36 -8.63
CA TYR A 127 2.42 -3.97 -9.09
C TYR A 127 1.56 -2.97 -9.84
N GLN A 128 1.00 -3.38 -10.97
CA GLN A 128 0.14 -2.53 -11.79
C GLN A 128 -1.34 -2.73 -11.47
N ALA A 129 -2.07 -1.61 -11.34
CA ALA A 129 -3.53 -1.59 -11.25
C ALA A 129 -4.17 -2.19 -12.51
N TYR A 130 -5.45 -2.56 -12.42
CA TYR A 130 -6.14 -3.03 -13.62
C TYR A 130 -6.31 -1.90 -14.64
N TYR A 131 -6.66 -0.72 -14.16
CA TYR A 131 -6.75 0.52 -14.93
C TYR A 131 -6.70 1.73 -13.98
N GLY A 132 -6.29 2.89 -14.49
CA GLY A 132 -6.32 4.15 -13.75
C GLY A 132 -5.33 4.23 -12.58
N GLY A 133 -5.42 5.32 -11.83
CA GLY A 133 -4.62 5.58 -10.64
C GLY A 133 -5.01 4.73 -9.42
N LEU A 134 -4.05 4.51 -8.53
CA LEU A 134 -4.30 3.96 -7.19
C LEU A 134 -4.30 5.09 -6.17
N THR A 135 -5.36 5.17 -5.37
CA THR A 135 -5.71 6.33 -4.56
C THR A 135 -5.49 6.11 -3.06
N CYS A 136 -5.55 4.85 -2.61
CA CYS A 136 -5.45 4.51 -1.19
C CYS A 136 -4.77 3.15 -0.99
N VAL A 137 -4.10 2.99 0.16
CA VAL A 137 -3.34 1.79 0.50
C VAL A 137 -3.37 1.52 2.00
N ALA A 138 -3.42 0.24 2.40
CA ALA A 138 -3.34 -0.18 3.79
C ALA A 138 -2.66 -1.55 3.95
N TRP A 139 -1.91 -1.74 5.02
CA TRP A 139 -1.34 -3.04 5.40
C TRP A 139 -2.27 -3.80 6.34
N SER A 140 -2.26 -5.12 6.24
CA SER A 140 -2.86 -5.99 7.26
C SER A 140 -2.09 -5.88 8.57
N PRO A 141 -2.74 -6.13 9.73
CA PRO A 141 -2.11 -5.98 11.04
C PRO A 141 -0.86 -6.86 11.23
N ASP A 142 -0.79 -7.98 10.52
CA ASP A 142 0.32 -8.93 10.53
C ASP A 142 1.31 -8.75 9.37
N GLY A 143 1.12 -7.73 8.53
CA GLY A 143 2.00 -7.40 7.41
C GLY A 143 2.00 -8.40 6.25
N ARG A 144 1.06 -9.37 6.22
CA ARG A 144 1.00 -10.36 5.12
C ARG A 144 0.30 -9.86 3.87
N TYR A 145 -0.62 -8.91 4.01
CA TYR A 145 -1.45 -8.43 2.91
C TYR A 145 -1.42 -6.91 2.78
N ILE A 146 -1.54 -6.45 1.55
CA ILE A 146 -1.70 -5.04 1.20
C ILE A 146 -3.04 -4.88 0.49
N LEU A 147 -3.82 -3.88 0.89
CA LEU A 147 -5.01 -3.43 0.18
C LEU A 147 -4.67 -2.20 -0.63
N THR A 148 -5.19 -2.13 -1.85
CA THR A 148 -5.18 -0.91 -2.66
C THR A 148 -6.58 -0.65 -3.21
N GLY A 149 -7.01 0.61 -3.20
CA GLY A 149 -8.18 1.07 -3.95
C GLY A 149 -7.76 2.03 -5.06
N GLY A 150 -8.56 2.15 -6.12
CA GLY A 150 -8.22 2.99 -7.26
C GLY A 150 -9.41 3.51 -8.06
N GLU A 151 -9.07 4.10 -9.21
CA GLU A 151 -9.99 4.68 -10.19
C GLU A 151 -10.72 3.63 -11.06
N ASP A 152 -10.37 2.36 -10.91
CA ASP A 152 -11.02 1.21 -11.55
C ASP A 152 -12.20 0.66 -10.75
N ASP A 153 -12.62 1.37 -9.69
CA ASP A 153 -13.70 1.01 -8.74
C ASP A 153 -13.42 -0.28 -7.93
N LEU A 154 -12.19 -0.80 -7.99
CA LEU A 154 -11.82 -2.05 -7.34
C LEU A 154 -11.02 -1.81 -6.07
N VAL A 155 -11.17 -2.75 -5.13
CA VAL A 155 -10.14 -3.00 -4.11
C VAL A 155 -9.36 -4.23 -4.52
N THR A 156 -8.03 -4.14 -4.52
CA THR A 156 -7.15 -5.27 -4.82
C THR A 156 -6.41 -5.70 -3.56
N ILE A 157 -6.33 -7.02 -3.34
CA ILE A 157 -5.61 -7.63 -2.23
C ILE A 157 -4.35 -8.31 -2.77
N TRP A 158 -3.20 -7.89 -2.24
CA TRP A 158 -1.88 -8.39 -2.60
C TRP A 158 -1.31 -9.20 -1.43
N ALA A 159 -0.85 -10.42 -1.69
CA ALA A 159 -0.08 -11.18 -0.71
C ALA A 159 1.39 -10.77 -0.82
N PHE A 160 1.88 -10.05 0.20
CA PHE A 160 3.21 -9.45 0.17
C PHE A 160 4.31 -10.51 0.08
N ARG A 161 4.26 -11.55 0.92
CA ARG A 161 5.27 -12.62 0.93
C ARG A 161 5.22 -13.55 -0.27
N GLU A 162 4.04 -13.67 -0.89
CA GLU A 162 3.83 -14.51 -2.08
C GLU A 162 4.01 -13.73 -3.39
N GLN A 163 4.24 -12.42 -3.29
CA GLN A 163 4.43 -11.49 -4.40
C GLN A 163 3.37 -11.62 -5.51
N ARG A 164 2.09 -11.69 -5.13
CA ARG A 164 1.00 -11.86 -6.11
C ARG A 164 -0.32 -11.27 -5.65
N ILE A 165 -1.19 -11.00 -6.63
CA ILE A 165 -2.61 -10.72 -6.37
C ILE A 165 -3.28 -11.99 -5.86
N ILE A 166 -4.08 -11.86 -4.79
CA ILE A 166 -4.93 -12.95 -4.32
C ILE A 166 -6.40 -12.74 -4.68
N ALA A 167 -6.88 -11.50 -4.67
CA ALA A 167 -8.26 -11.19 -5.00
C ALA A 167 -8.45 -9.75 -5.49
N ARG A 168 -9.51 -9.55 -6.27
CA ARG A 168 -10.12 -8.24 -6.54
C ARG A 168 -11.50 -8.22 -5.91
N CYS A 169 -11.92 -7.06 -5.42
CA CYS A 169 -13.15 -6.90 -4.68
C CYS A 169 -14.01 -5.92 -5.47
N GLN A 170 -15.14 -6.40 -5.98
CA GLN A 170 -16.06 -5.61 -6.80
C GLN A 170 -17.30 -5.27 -5.95
N GLY A 171 -17.61 -3.99 -5.83
CA GLY A 171 -18.71 -3.54 -4.98
C GLY A 171 -18.91 -2.03 -4.96
N HIS A 172 -17.86 -1.24 -5.23
CA HIS A 172 -17.99 0.18 -5.51
C HIS A 172 -18.48 0.41 -6.95
N SER A 173 -19.14 1.55 -7.15
CA SER A 173 -19.62 2.04 -8.45
C SER A 173 -18.99 3.37 -8.86
N SER A 174 -17.89 3.72 -8.18
CA SER A 174 -17.03 4.87 -8.44
C SER A 174 -15.72 4.67 -7.68
N TRP A 175 -14.82 5.64 -7.76
CA TRP A 175 -13.46 5.51 -7.26
C TRP A 175 -13.41 5.18 -5.78
N VAL A 176 -12.56 4.23 -5.42
CA VAL A 176 -12.29 3.92 -4.02
C VAL A 176 -11.37 5.00 -3.48
N THR A 177 -11.67 5.57 -2.32
CA THR A 177 -10.91 6.69 -1.74
C THR A 177 -10.29 6.35 -0.39
N GLY A 178 -10.74 5.28 0.27
CA GLY A 178 -10.16 4.81 1.51
C GLY A 178 -10.30 3.31 1.69
N VAL A 179 -9.28 2.69 2.28
CA VAL A 179 -9.26 1.28 2.66
C VAL A 179 -8.63 1.14 4.06
N ALA A 180 -9.13 0.21 4.86
CA ALA A 180 -8.56 -0.09 6.18
C ALA A 180 -8.86 -1.52 6.61
N PHE A 181 -7.89 -2.19 7.23
CA PHE A 181 -8.14 -3.46 7.93
C PHE A 181 -8.77 -3.23 9.30
N ASP A 182 -9.65 -4.14 9.70
CA ASP A 182 -10.21 -4.21 11.05
C ASP A 182 -9.34 -5.10 11.93
N ALA A 183 -8.38 -4.50 12.65
CA ALA A 183 -7.48 -5.23 13.53
C ALA A 183 -8.20 -6.00 14.66
N TRP A 184 -9.40 -5.57 15.06
CA TRP A 184 -10.17 -6.21 16.14
C TRP A 184 -11.02 -7.38 15.67
N ARG A 185 -11.13 -7.58 14.35
CA ARG A 185 -11.88 -8.68 13.72
C ARG A 185 -11.02 -9.47 12.74
N SER A 186 -9.70 -9.25 12.76
CA SER A 186 -8.75 -9.99 11.94
C SER A 186 -7.85 -10.84 12.83
N ASP A 187 -7.58 -12.06 12.40
CA ASP A 187 -6.60 -12.97 12.98
C ASP A 187 -5.72 -13.56 11.86
N ASP A 188 -4.91 -14.57 12.18
CA ASP A 188 -4.00 -15.15 11.19
C ASP A 188 -4.68 -15.97 10.07
N LYS A 189 -6.00 -16.16 10.13
CA LYS A 189 -6.77 -17.02 9.23
C LYS A 189 -7.89 -16.27 8.53
N VAL A 190 -8.49 -15.29 9.18
CA VAL A 190 -9.63 -14.52 8.72
C VAL A 190 -9.33 -13.04 8.86
N TYR A 191 -9.62 -12.28 7.81
CA TYR A 191 -9.46 -10.84 7.80
C TYR A 191 -10.77 -10.18 7.50
N ARG A 192 -11.01 -9.06 8.18
CA ARG A 192 -12.04 -8.10 7.83
C ARG A 192 -11.39 -6.80 7.43
N PHE A 193 -11.91 -6.17 6.38
CA PHE A 193 -11.53 -4.83 6.01
C PHE A 193 -12.73 -4.05 5.48
N ALA A 194 -12.56 -2.74 5.38
CA ALA A 194 -13.53 -1.83 4.81
C ALA A 194 -12.91 -1.05 3.65
N SER A 195 -13.78 -0.61 2.76
CA SER A 195 -13.49 0.42 1.77
C SER A 195 -14.60 1.46 1.72
N VAL A 196 -14.22 2.67 1.36
CA VAL A 196 -15.13 3.78 1.08
C VAL A 196 -14.76 4.44 -0.24
N GLY A 197 -15.72 5.11 -0.89
CA GLY A 197 -15.49 5.68 -2.21
C GLY A 197 -16.30 6.93 -2.53
N GLU A 198 -16.12 7.42 -3.75
CA GLU A 198 -16.86 8.56 -4.31
C GLU A 198 -18.34 8.26 -4.54
N ASP A 199 -18.73 6.98 -4.53
CA ASP A 199 -20.11 6.53 -4.55
C ASP A 199 -20.84 6.66 -3.20
N CYS A 200 -20.21 7.31 -2.22
CA CYS A 200 -20.72 7.57 -0.89
C CYS A 200 -21.00 6.31 -0.05
N LYS A 201 -20.44 5.16 -0.46
CA LYS A 201 -20.67 3.87 0.19
C LYS A 201 -19.53 3.50 1.13
N LEU A 202 -19.91 2.83 2.21
CA LEU A 202 -19.07 1.95 3.02
C LEU A 202 -19.34 0.52 2.59
N VAL A 203 -18.26 -0.19 2.25
CA VAL A 203 -18.30 -1.60 1.89
C VAL A 203 -17.44 -2.39 2.87
N LEU A 204 -17.99 -3.47 3.43
CA LEU A 204 -17.26 -4.41 4.27
C LEU A 204 -16.98 -5.69 3.51
N TRP A 205 -15.82 -6.28 3.81
CA TRP A 205 -15.29 -7.44 3.14
C TRP A 205 -14.67 -8.38 4.17
N ASP A 206 -14.89 -9.68 3.97
CA ASP A 206 -14.25 -10.72 4.75
C ASP A 206 -13.56 -11.70 3.81
N PHE A 207 -12.39 -12.18 4.17
CA PHE A 207 -11.78 -13.34 3.50
C PHE A 207 -11.07 -14.25 4.48
N SER A 208 -10.98 -15.54 4.13
CA SER A 208 -10.10 -16.47 4.82
C SER A 208 -8.93 -16.88 3.94
N VAL A 209 -7.77 -17.06 4.56
CA VAL A 209 -6.54 -17.48 3.85
C VAL A 209 -6.80 -18.77 3.07
N ASN A 210 -7.49 -19.73 3.69
CA ASN A 210 -7.78 -21.03 3.08
C ASN A 210 -8.69 -20.97 1.85
N THR A 211 -9.62 -20.00 1.77
CA THR A 211 -10.52 -19.89 0.62
C THR A 211 -9.84 -19.20 -0.56
N LEU A 212 -9.04 -18.16 -0.32
CA LEU A 212 -8.36 -17.42 -1.39
C LEU A 212 -7.12 -18.14 -1.96
N HIS A 213 -6.49 -19.05 -1.21
CA HIS A 213 -5.31 -19.79 -1.69
C HIS A 213 -5.66 -21.14 -2.31
N ARG A 214 -6.95 -21.52 -2.36
CA ARG A 214 -7.36 -22.78 -2.99
C ARG A 214 -7.16 -22.67 -4.51
N PRO A 215 -6.37 -23.54 -5.14
CA PRO A 215 -6.29 -23.58 -6.61
C PRO A 215 -7.70 -23.80 -7.15
N LYS A 216 -8.12 -23.00 -8.15
CA LYS A 216 -9.31 -23.33 -8.93
C LYS A 216 -9.10 -24.74 -9.47
N ALA A 217 -9.86 -25.72 -8.96
CA ALA A 217 -9.78 -27.08 -9.45
C ALA A 217 -10.08 -27.02 -10.96
N ARG A 218 -9.07 -27.28 -11.79
CA ARG A 218 -9.30 -27.51 -13.21
C ARG A 218 -10.29 -28.66 -13.32
N ALA A 219 -11.38 -28.45 -14.05
CA ALA A 219 -12.29 -29.51 -14.43
C ALA A 219 -11.47 -30.64 -15.09
N ASN A 220 -11.57 -31.83 -14.49
CA ASN A 220 -11.11 -33.14 -14.97
C ASN A 220 -10.07 -33.20 -16.09
N THR A 221 -8.83 -33.50 -15.72
CA THR A 221 -8.08 -34.60 -16.33
C THR A 221 -7.29 -35.32 -15.24
N ARG A 222 -7.60 -36.62 -15.06
CA ARG A 222 -6.91 -37.51 -14.13
C ARG A 222 -5.47 -37.70 -14.59
N HIS A 223 -4.50 -37.23 -13.81
CA HIS A 223 -3.20 -37.89 -13.72
C HIS A 223 -2.82 -38.06 -12.25
N ARG A 224 -2.53 -39.31 -11.90
CA ARG A 224 -2.09 -39.76 -10.58
C ARG A 224 -0.69 -39.22 -10.26
N GLY A 225 -0.50 -38.84 -9.00
CA GLY A 225 0.77 -38.99 -8.28
C GLY A 225 1.74 -37.82 -8.39
N ALA A 226 1.80 -37.00 -7.35
CA ALA A 226 3.05 -36.50 -6.78
C ALA A 226 2.76 -35.87 -5.41
N SER A 227 3.40 -36.41 -4.39
CA SER A 227 3.49 -35.86 -3.03
C SER A 227 4.15 -34.48 -3.07
N VAL A 228 3.47 -33.45 -2.56
CA VAL A 228 4.04 -32.13 -2.33
C VAL A 228 4.85 -32.15 -1.04
N SER A 229 6.16 -32.28 -1.19
CA SER A 229 7.15 -32.02 -0.14
C SER A 229 7.13 -30.55 0.26
N SER A 230 6.97 -30.30 1.56
CA SER A 230 7.10 -28.99 2.21
C SER A 230 8.45 -28.35 1.87
N HIS A 231 8.43 -27.30 1.06
CA HIS A 231 9.64 -26.53 0.80
C HIS A 231 9.84 -25.51 1.92
N SER A 232 10.99 -25.66 2.59
CA SER A 232 11.61 -24.68 3.46
C SER A 232 11.67 -23.31 2.79
N ALA A 233 11.41 -22.26 3.56
CA ALA A 233 11.52 -20.87 3.14
C ALA A 233 12.90 -20.59 2.50
N PRO A 234 13.00 -19.87 1.37
CA PRO A 234 14.27 -19.40 0.90
C PRO A 234 14.77 -18.30 1.85
N THR A 235 15.98 -18.48 2.33
CA THR A 235 16.80 -17.45 2.97
C THR A 235 16.89 -16.20 2.10
N HIS A 236 16.82 -15.02 2.74
CA HIS A 236 16.97 -13.68 2.17
C HIS A 236 18.24 -13.51 1.31
N LEU A 237 18.19 -13.97 0.06
CA LEU A 237 19.03 -13.41 -1.00
C LEU A 237 18.31 -12.17 -1.52
N LEU A 238 19.08 -11.09 -1.69
CA LEU A 238 18.65 -9.81 -2.23
C LEU A 238 18.04 -10.05 -3.62
N ASN A 239 16.75 -10.33 -3.69
CA ASN A 239 16.05 -10.50 -4.95
C ASN A 239 15.94 -9.12 -5.62
N ALA A 240 16.29 -9.07 -6.91
CA ALA A 240 16.03 -7.90 -7.72
C ALA A 240 14.55 -7.51 -7.63
N PRO A 241 14.23 -6.21 -7.65
CA PRO A 241 12.85 -5.81 -7.57
C PRO A 241 12.07 -6.40 -8.74
N THR A 242 10.85 -6.87 -8.45
CA THR A 242 10.03 -7.57 -9.45
C THR A 242 8.92 -6.66 -9.95
N ILE A 243 8.74 -6.62 -11.27
CA ILE A 243 7.61 -5.92 -11.91
C ILE A 243 6.54 -6.94 -12.21
N HIS A 244 5.41 -6.82 -11.52
CA HIS A 244 4.27 -7.70 -11.65
C HIS A 244 3.26 -7.10 -12.63
N ALA A 245 3.11 -7.73 -13.78
CA ALA A 245 2.12 -7.34 -14.77
C ALA A 245 0.69 -7.54 -14.25
N VAL A 246 -0.28 -6.85 -14.87
CA VAL A 246 -1.70 -6.97 -14.52
C VAL A 246 -2.17 -8.41 -14.70
N ALA A 247 -2.51 -9.08 -13.60
CA ALA A 247 -3.04 -10.44 -13.70
C ALA A 247 -4.45 -10.43 -14.32
N PRO A 248 -4.75 -11.29 -15.32
CA PRO A 248 -6.06 -11.38 -15.95
C PRO A 248 -7.19 -11.71 -14.98
N LYS A 249 -8.41 -11.24 -15.26
CA LYS A 249 -9.61 -11.52 -14.44
C LYS A 249 -9.87 -13.03 -14.26
N THR A 250 -9.48 -13.86 -15.22
CA THR A 250 -9.67 -15.32 -15.16
C THR A 250 -8.76 -15.99 -14.11
N GLN A 251 -7.62 -15.38 -13.80
CA GLN A 251 -6.60 -15.93 -12.90
C GLN A 251 -6.72 -15.42 -11.46
N VAL A 252 -7.46 -14.34 -11.25
CA VAL A 252 -7.64 -13.71 -9.93
C VAL A 252 -9.04 -14.04 -9.37
N ALA A 253 -9.13 -14.28 -8.07
CA ALA A 253 -10.42 -14.46 -7.39
C ALA A 253 -11.17 -13.13 -7.28
N PHE A 254 -12.50 -13.17 -7.32
CA PHE A 254 -13.34 -12.01 -7.03
C PHE A 254 -14.02 -12.18 -5.67
N LEU A 255 -13.70 -11.29 -4.74
CA LEU A 255 -14.31 -11.25 -3.43
C LEU A 255 -15.63 -10.48 -3.49
N GLN A 256 -16.67 -11.05 -2.88
CA GLN A 256 -17.98 -10.41 -2.76
C GLN A 256 -18.04 -9.59 -1.47
N PRO A 257 -18.73 -8.44 -1.46
CA PRO A 257 -18.90 -7.65 -0.25
C PRO A 257 -19.81 -8.39 0.75
N THR A 258 -19.48 -8.30 2.04
CA THR A 258 -20.36 -8.79 3.11
C THR A 258 -21.43 -7.77 3.45
N MET A 259 -21.14 -6.48 3.21
CA MET A 259 -22.08 -5.38 3.40
C MET A 259 -21.76 -4.27 2.41
N VAL A 260 -22.81 -3.66 1.84
CA VAL A 260 -22.73 -2.41 1.07
C VAL A 260 -23.76 -1.45 1.63
N LYS A 261 -23.35 -0.25 2.06
CA LYS A 261 -24.26 0.78 2.59
C LYS A 261 -23.83 2.18 2.14
N THR A 262 -24.77 2.96 1.63
CA THR A 262 -24.59 4.42 1.50
C THR A 262 -24.59 5.03 2.90
N VAL A 263 -23.50 5.69 3.27
CA VAL A 263 -23.28 6.19 4.64
C VAL A 263 -23.15 7.70 4.73
N HIS A 264 -22.95 8.37 3.59
CA HIS A 264 -22.84 9.82 3.46
C HIS A 264 -23.63 10.31 2.25
N ALA A 265 -23.93 11.61 2.20
CA ALA A 265 -24.53 12.25 1.03
C ALA A 265 -23.48 12.79 0.04
N ASP A 266 -22.23 12.92 0.49
CA ASP A 266 -21.09 13.40 -0.29
C ASP A 266 -20.00 12.31 -0.34
N PRO A 267 -19.09 12.35 -1.33
CA PRO A 267 -17.99 11.40 -1.47
C PRO A 267 -17.26 11.14 -0.16
N CYS A 268 -17.13 9.87 0.19
CA CYS A 268 -16.34 9.47 1.34
C CYS A 268 -14.86 9.71 1.04
N VAL A 269 -14.07 10.05 2.06
CA VAL A 269 -12.62 10.30 1.94
C VAL A 269 -11.79 9.46 2.91
N GLY A 270 -12.42 8.75 3.84
CA GLY A 270 -11.68 7.95 4.81
C GLY A 270 -12.56 6.96 5.56
N VAL A 271 -11.95 5.84 5.94
CA VAL A 271 -12.52 4.81 6.82
C VAL A 271 -11.45 4.38 7.82
N TYR A 272 -11.84 4.27 9.09
CA TYR A 272 -10.92 3.94 10.17
C TYR A 272 -11.60 2.99 11.15
N PHE A 273 -10.88 1.95 11.57
CA PHE A 273 -11.33 1.08 12.64
C PHE A 273 -10.79 1.55 13.98
N ARG A 274 -11.65 1.46 14.99
CA ARG A 274 -11.34 1.59 16.41
C ARG A 274 -11.89 0.37 17.15
N GLU A 275 -11.47 0.20 18.39
CA GLU A 275 -11.91 -0.91 19.24
C GLU A 275 -13.43 -0.97 19.35
N GLU A 276 -14.07 0.19 19.57
CA GLU A 276 -15.50 0.27 19.83
C GLU A 276 -16.34 0.75 18.64
N ALA A 277 -15.72 1.17 17.54
CA ALA A 277 -16.45 1.76 16.43
C ALA A 277 -15.71 1.68 15.08
N ILE A 278 -16.46 1.90 14.01
CA ILE A 278 -15.95 2.27 12.69
C ILE A 278 -16.17 3.77 12.53
N ILE A 279 -15.19 4.49 11.99
CA ILE A 279 -15.30 5.92 11.69
C ILE A 279 -15.26 6.08 10.17
N THR A 280 -16.18 6.86 9.61
CA THR A 280 -16.14 7.27 8.20
C THR A 280 -16.17 8.78 8.09
N THR A 281 -15.44 9.32 7.10
CA THR A 281 -15.37 10.76 6.83
C THR A 281 -15.72 11.07 5.39
N ASP A 282 -16.23 12.27 5.11
CA ASP A 282 -16.57 12.72 3.76
C ASP A 282 -15.90 14.04 3.37
N ARG A 283 -16.07 14.43 2.10
CA ARG A 283 -15.47 15.63 1.50
C ARG A 283 -16.02 16.94 2.07
N ARG A 284 -17.14 16.91 2.80
CA ARG A 284 -17.72 18.08 3.51
C ARG A 284 -17.17 18.22 4.92
N GLY A 285 -16.31 17.29 5.37
CA GLY A 285 -15.74 17.30 6.71
C GLY A 285 -16.66 16.66 7.77
N ARG A 286 -17.71 15.93 7.37
CA ARG A 286 -18.52 15.18 8.32
C ARG A 286 -17.75 13.96 8.80
N VAL A 287 -17.86 13.66 10.10
CA VAL A 287 -17.28 12.48 10.75
C VAL A 287 -18.42 11.68 11.36
N SER A 288 -18.63 10.46 10.86
CA SER A 288 -19.67 9.54 11.36
C SER A 288 -19.02 8.41 12.15
N LEU A 289 -19.60 8.12 13.32
CA LEU A 289 -19.17 7.05 14.22
C LEU A 289 -20.21 5.92 14.22
N TRP A 290 -19.78 4.70 13.88
CA TRP A 290 -20.63 3.52 13.81
C TRP A 290 -20.21 2.55 14.93
N GLN A 291 -20.95 2.54 16.02
CA GLN A 291 -20.65 1.70 17.18
C GLN A 291 -20.71 0.22 16.81
N ARG A 292 -19.75 -0.54 17.34
CA ARG A 292 -19.78 -1.99 17.23
C ARG A 292 -20.88 -2.57 18.12
N PRO A 293 -21.47 -3.71 17.74
CA PRO A 293 -22.36 -4.43 18.64
C PRO A 293 -21.63 -4.76 19.95
N GLN A 294 -22.22 -4.39 21.08
CA GLN A 294 -21.70 -4.79 22.39
C GLN A 294 -21.66 -6.31 22.46
N ARG A 295 -20.56 -6.90 22.96
CA ARG A 295 -20.57 -8.31 23.35
C ARG A 295 -21.59 -8.42 24.46
N SER A 296 -22.77 -8.98 24.18
CA SER A 296 -23.68 -9.36 25.24
C SER A 296 -22.90 -10.24 26.20
N GLN A 297 -22.84 -9.85 27.49
CA GLN A 297 -22.35 -10.73 28.53
C GLN A 297 -23.27 -11.95 28.52
N GLN A 298 -22.86 -13.03 27.85
CA GLN A 298 -23.41 -14.35 28.11
C GLN A 298 -22.97 -14.67 29.54
N ARG A 299 -23.87 -14.38 30.49
CA ARG A 299 -23.83 -14.94 31.84
C ARG A 299 -24.26 -16.39 31.80
#